data_AF-A0A0L9V4M1-F1
#
_entry.id   AF-A0A0L9V4M1-F1
#
_cell.length_a   1.000
_cell.length_b   1.000
_cell.length_c   1.000
_cell.angle_alpha   90.00
_cell.angle_beta   90.00
_cell.angle_gamma   90.00
#
_symmetry.space_group_name_H-M   'P 1'
#
loop_
_entity.id
_entity.type
_entity.pdbx_description
1 polymer ?
#
loop_
_entity_poly.entity_id
_entity_poly.type
_entity_poly.pdbx_seq_one_letter_code
_entity_poly.pdbx_strand_id
1 'polypeptide(L)'
;MLERADLFHPLEASLGSPFSSDPLSPNPNPLIITISGFNGVGKDTLITRLREARRSLHLVVTATSRPRCPTKVDDKDYLLFLKEEFLGMVEREEFLQYALVLRVDI
;
A
#
# COMPACT_ATOMS: atom_id res chain seq x y z
N MET A 1 -35.45 -5.49 -31.13
CA MET A 1 -34.04 -5.51 -30.69
C MET A 1 -34.09 -5.10 -29.23
N LEU A 2 -33.99 -6.05 -28.31
CA LEU A 2 -34.17 -5.81 -26.88
C LEU A 2 -32.78 -5.53 -26.29
N GLU A 3 -32.57 -4.32 -25.80
CA GLU A 3 -31.32 -3.88 -25.18
C GLU A 3 -31.17 -4.54 -23.80
N ARG A 4 -29.94 -4.95 -23.45
CA ARG A 4 -29.66 -5.62 -22.16
C ARG A 4 -30.05 -4.75 -20.97
N ALA A 5 -30.03 -3.43 -21.12
CA ALA A 5 -30.42 -2.47 -20.09
C ALA A 5 -31.90 -2.63 -19.65
N ASP A 6 -32.79 -3.01 -20.57
CA ASP A 6 -34.23 -3.14 -20.27
C ASP A 6 -34.55 -4.40 -19.45
N LEU A 7 -33.65 -5.40 -19.44
CA LEU A 7 -33.85 -6.66 -18.73
C LEU A 7 -33.57 -6.54 -17.22
N PHE A 8 -32.63 -5.67 -16.83
CA PHE A 8 -32.16 -5.57 -15.44
C PHE A 8 -32.95 -4.57 -14.60
N HIS A 9 -33.58 -3.57 -15.22
CA HIS A 9 -34.34 -2.52 -14.52
C HIS A 9 -35.45 -3.06 -13.59
N PRO A 10 -36.28 -4.06 -13.98
CA PRO A 10 -37.28 -4.63 -13.07
C PRO A 10 -36.66 -5.33 -11.86
N LEU A 11 -35.47 -5.93 -12.05
CA LEU A 11 -34.76 -6.67 -11.01
C LEU A 11 -34.07 -5.73 -10.02
N GLU A 12 -33.46 -4.65 -10.50
CA GLU A 12 -32.88 -3.59 -9.67
C GLU A 12 -33.95 -2.88 -8.83
N ALA A 13 -35.13 -2.62 -9.41
CA ALA A 13 -36.27 -2.05 -8.69
C ALA A 13 -36.77 -2.98 -7.56
N SER A 14 -36.72 -4.30 -7.76
CA SER A 14 -37.08 -5.28 -6.73
C SER A 14 -36.03 -5.44 -5.65
N LEU A 15 -34.74 -5.23 -5.96
CA LEU A 15 -33.62 -5.36 -5.02
C LEU A 15 -33.32 -4.06 -4.26
N GLY A 16 -33.90 -2.92 -4.69
CA GLY A 16 -33.77 -1.62 -4.02
C GLY A 16 -32.40 -0.97 -4.20
N SER A 17 -31.53 -1.52 -5.04
CA SER A 17 -30.24 -0.95 -5.41
C SER A 17 -29.87 -1.34 -6.85
N PRO A 18 -29.21 -0.46 -7.61
CA PRO A 18 -28.67 -0.82 -8.92
C PRO A 18 -27.62 -1.92 -8.77
N PHE A 19 -27.46 -2.74 -9.79
CA PHE A 19 -26.33 -3.68 -9.84
C PHE A 19 -25.04 -2.87 -9.88
N SER A 20 -24.20 -3.01 -8.85
CA SER A 20 -22.89 -2.38 -8.89
C SER A 20 -22.02 -3.08 -9.93
N SER A 21 -21.41 -2.28 -10.81
CA SER A 21 -20.31 -2.72 -11.68
C SER A 21 -19.01 -2.90 -10.90
N ASP A 22 -18.97 -2.51 -9.62
CA ASP A 22 -17.81 -2.72 -8.78
C ASP A 22 -17.61 -4.23 -8.56
N PRO A 23 -16.35 -4.69 -8.60
CA PRO A 23 -16.07 -6.10 -8.41
C PRO A 23 -16.49 -6.53 -7.00
N LEU A 24 -17.33 -7.57 -6.94
CA LEU A 24 -17.84 -8.18 -5.71
C LEU A 24 -16.74 -8.74 -4.81
N SER A 25 -15.53 -8.93 -5.35
CA SER A 25 -14.32 -9.31 -4.61
C SER A 25 -13.08 -8.66 -5.23
N PRO A 26 -12.06 -8.30 -4.43
CA PRO A 26 -10.79 -7.83 -4.96
C PRO A 26 -10.17 -8.90 -5.87
N ASN A 27 -9.50 -8.47 -6.94
CA ASN A 27 -8.86 -9.35 -7.91
C ASN A 27 -7.98 -10.39 -7.18
N PRO A 28 -8.15 -11.71 -7.44
CA PRO A 28 -7.45 -12.78 -6.71
C PRO A 28 -5.92 -12.69 -6.81
N ASN A 29 -5.38 -11.94 -7.78
CA ASN A 29 -3.95 -11.69 -7.91
C ASN A 29 -3.65 -10.19 -7.66
N PRO A 30 -3.32 -9.79 -6.42
CA PRO A 30 -2.89 -8.42 -6.14
C PRO A 30 -1.58 -8.12 -6.87
N LEU A 31 -1.57 -7.04 -7.66
CA LEU A 31 -0.37 -6.59 -8.36
C LEU A 31 0.57 -5.88 -7.39
N ILE A 32 1.78 -6.39 -7.25
CA ILE A 32 2.86 -5.75 -6.46
C ILE A 32 3.77 -4.98 -7.43
N ILE A 33 4.06 -3.72 -7.11
CA ILE A 33 4.91 -2.84 -7.92
C ILE A 33 6.10 -2.39 -7.08
N THR A 34 7.31 -2.68 -7.55
CA THR A 34 8.56 -2.26 -6.91
C THR A 34 9.22 -1.13 -7.70
N ILE A 35 9.53 -0.01 -7.06
CA ILE A 35 10.18 1.16 -7.68
C ILE A 35 11.62 1.27 -7.17
N SER A 36 12.61 0.99 -8.03
CA SER A 36 14.05 1.04 -7.73
C SER A 36 14.79 2.16 -8.50
N GLY A 37 16.04 2.46 -8.15
CA GLY A 37 16.78 3.65 -8.64
C GLY A 37 17.70 4.31 -7.59
N PHE A 38 18.56 5.24 -8.01
CA PHE A 38 19.50 5.94 -7.12
C PHE A 38 18.81 6.93 -6.16
N ASN A 39 19.51 7.32 -5.10
CA ASN A 39 19.04 8.39 -4.22
C ASN A 39 19.00 9.73 -5.00
N GLY A 40 17.94 10.52 -4.81
CA GLY A 40 17.79 11.82 -5.46
C GLY A 40 17.12 11.81 -6.85
N VAL A 41 16.81 10.64 -7.43
CA VAL A 41 16.13 10.57 -8.75
C VAL A 41 14.64 10.92 -8.72
N GLY A 42 14.07 11.22 -7.54
CA GLY A 42 12.67 11.64 -7.40
C GLY A 42 11.65 10.51 -7.18
N LYS A 43 12.07 9.33 -6.70
CA LYS A 43 11.13 8.24 -6.39
C LYS A 43 10.04 8.63 -5.41
N ASP A 44 10.40 9.37 -4.35
CA ASP A 44 9.44 9.79 -3.33
C ASP A 44 8.38 10.72 -3.93
N THR A 45 8.78 11.60 -4.85
CA THR A 45 7.85 12.45 -5.62
C THR A 45 6.92 11.60 -6.49
N LEU A 46 7.44 10.56 -7.15
CA LEU A 46 6.65 9.65 -7.96
C LEU A 46 5.65 8.84 -7.11
N ILE A 47 6.08 8.30 -5.96
CA ILE A 47 5.22 7.58 -5.01
C ILE A 47 4.11 8.49 -4.50
N THR A 48 4.43 9.73 -4.13
CA THR A 48 3.47 10.73 -3.67
C THR A 48 2.40 10.99 -4.73
N ARG A 49 2.81 11.26 -5.98
CA ARG A 49 1.86 11.49 -7.08
C ARG A 49 1.02 10.26 -7.42
N LEU A 50 1.59 9.05 -7.35
CA LEU A 50 0.83 7.81 -7.55
C LEU A 50 -0.27 7.64 -6.51
N ARG A 51 0.02 7.96 -5.24
CA ARG A 51 -0.94 7.91 -4.15
C ARG A 51 -2.05 8.94 -4.30
N GLU A 52 -1.72 10.15 -4.76
CA GLU A 52 -2.70 11.19 -5.07
C GLU A 52 -3.61 10.81 -6.24
N ALA A 53 -3.03 10.27 -7.31
CA ALA A 53 -3.75 9.90 -8.53
C ALA A 53 -4.61 8.62 -8.36
N ARG A 54 -4.19 7.69 -7.49
CA ARG A 54 -4.87 6.40 -7.26
C ARG A 54 -4.92 6.05 -5.78
N ARG A 55 -6.00 6.46 -5.12
CA ARG A 55 -6.24 6.19 -3.70
C ARG A 55 -6.45 4.70 -3.35
N SER A 56 -6.71 3.85 -4.35
CA SER A 56 -6.83 2.40 -4.18
C SER A 56 -5.48 1.69 -4.05
N LEU A 57 -4.35 2.38 -4.30
CA LEU A 57 -3.02 1.82 -4.10
C LEU A 57 -2.68 1.75 -2.62
N HIS A 58 -2.33 0.55 -2.16
CA HIS A 58 -1.80 0.34 -0.81
C HIS A 58 -0.28 0.43 -0.84
N LEU A 59 0.29 1.41 -0.15
CA LEU A 59 1.72 1.47 0.10
C LEU A 59 2.06 0.57 1.28
N VAL A 60 2.99 -0.36 1.08
CA VAL A 60 3.44 -1.28 2.13
C VAL A 60 4.13 -0.48 3.24
N VAL A 61 3.66 -0.66 4.47
CA VAL A 61 4.29 -0.08 5.67
C VAL A 61 5.55 -0.88 5.98
N THR A 62 6.69 -0.19 6.10
CA THR A 62 7.98 -0.86 6.30
C THR A 62 8.35 -0.93 7.79
N ALA A 63 9.01 -1.99 8.23
CA ALA A 63 9.49 -2.08 9.61
C ALA A 63 10.83 -1.34 9.76
N THR A 64 11.04 -0.66 10.90
CA THR A 64 12.32 -0.03 11.22
C THR A 64 12.62 -0.05 12.72
N SER A 65 13.88 -0.24 13.07
CA SER A 65 14.40 -0.09 14.43
C SER A 65 14.98 1.29 14.73
N ARG A 66 14.86 2.23 13.78
CA ARG A 66 15.35 3.60 13.96
C ARG A 66 14.44 4.39 14.88
N PRO A 67 15.00 5.21 15.78
CA PRO A 67 14.19 6.11 16.58
C PRO A 67 13.47 7.10 15.66
N ARG A 68 12.20 7.37 15.99
CA ARG A 68 11.37 8.29 15.23
C ARG A 68 12.00 9.68 15.17
N CYS A 69 11.95 10.30 13.99
CA CYS A 69 12.41 11.68 13.85
C CYS A 69 11.43 12.61 14.57
N PRO A 70 11.88 13.47 15.51
CA PRO A 70 10.98 14.30 16.33
C PRO A 70 10.17 15.33 15.52
N THR A 71 10.60 15.65 14.30
CA THR A 71 9.95 16.64 13.43
C THR A 71 9.07 16.06 12.33
N LYS A 72 9.04 14.72 12.15
CA LYS A 72 8.29 14.08 11.07
C LYS A 72 6.98 13.50 11.62
N VAL A 73 5.87 14.18 11.31
CA VAL A 73 4.51 13.85 11.80
C VAL A 73 3.86 12.72 10.98
N ASP A 74 4.45 12.33 9.84
CA ASP A 74 4.02 11.17 9.05
C ASP A 74 4.43 9.85 9.72
N ASP A 75 3.62 9.46 10.69
CA ASP A 75 3.77 8.25 11.51
C ASP A 75 3.18 7.00 10.87
N LYS A 76 2.67 7.10 9.65
CA LYS A 76 1.94 6.01 8.98
C LYS A 76 2.83 5.17 8.06
N ASP A 77 4.09 5.56 7.90
CA ASP A 77 4.99 4.96 6.91
C ASP A 77 5.85 3.82 7.48
N TYR A 78 5.93 3.69 8.82
CA TYR A 78 6.77 2.69 9.47
C TYR A 78 6.12 1.98 10.66
N LEU A 79 6.42 0.69 10.79
CA LEU A 79 6.25 -0.06 12.03
C LEU A 79 7.55 0.05 12.83
N LEU A 80 7.49 0.67 14.01
CA LEU A 80 8.63 0.87 14.89
C LEU A 80 8.80 -0.35 15.79
N PHE A 81 10.00 -0.94 15.78
CA PHE A 81 10.37 -2.07 16.63
C PHE A 81 11.61 -1.73 17.46
N LEU A 82 11.78 -2.39 18.60
CA LEU A 82 13.08 -2.41 19.25
C LEU A 82 14.09 -3.16 18.36
N LYS A 83 15.37 -2.85 18.53
CA LYS A 83 16.44 -3.44 17.71
C LYS A 83 16.46 -4.96 17.87
N GLU A 84 16.30 -5.43 19.10
CA GLU A 84 16.32 -6.84 19.46
C GLU A 84 15.13 -7.57 18.84
N GLU A 85 13.94 -6.96 18.85
CA GLU A 85 12.74 -7.50 18.22
C GLU A 85 12.90 -7.60 16.70
N PHE A 86 13.40 -6.55 16.06
CA PHE A 86 13.65 -6.53 14.62
C PHE A 86 14.64 -7.63 14.20
N LEU A 87 15.72 -7.82 14.97
CA LEU A 87 16.69 -8.88 14.72
C LEU A 87 16.07 -10.27 14.88
N GLY A 88 15.23 -10.47 15.91
CA GLY A 88 14.48 -11.70 16.07
C GLY A 88 13.53 -11.99 14.89
N MET A 89 12.90 -10.96 14.30
CA MET A 89 12.08 -11.11 13.10
C MET A 89 12.90 -11.49 11.86
N VAL A 90 14.13 -10.96 11.74
CA VAL A 90 15.06 -11.37 10.67
C VAL A 90 15.44 -12.85 10.81
N GLU A 91 15.75 -13.32 12.02
CA GLU A 91 16.07 -14.72 12.29
C GLU A 91 14.90 -15.68 12.00
N ARG A 92 13.66 -15.19 12.12
CA ARG A 92 12.44 -15.94 11.80
C ARG A 92 11.99 -15.83 10.33
N GLU A 93 12.80 -15.21 9.47
CA GLU A 93 12.51 -15.02 8.03
C GLU A 93 11.20 -14.25 7.76
N GLU A 94 10.83 -13.30 8.63
CA GLU A 94 9.57 -12.55 8.53
C GLU A 94 9.62 -11.35 7.57
N PHE A 95 10.78 -11.09 6.93
CA PHE A 95 10.97 -9.97 6.00
C PHE A 95 11.33 -10.44 4.59
N LEU A 96 10.65 -9.87 3.59
CA LEU A 96 11.02 -10.05 2.18
C LEU A 96 12.36 -9.38 1.83
N GLN A 97 12.63 -8.23 2.47
CA GLN A 97 13.89 -7.50 2.31
C GLN A 97 14.19 -6.69 3.58
N TYR A 98 15.47 -6.64 3.96
CA TYR A 98 15.97 -5.78 5.03
C TYR A 98 17.37 -5.25 4.69
N ALA A 99 17.78 -4.16 5.34
CA ALA A 99 19.11 -3.59 5.18
C ALA A 99 19.57 -2.91 6.48
N LEU A 100 20.88 -2.96 6.74
CA LEU A 100 21.49 -2.12 7.77
C LEU A 100 21.58 -0.69 7.23
N VAL A 101 20.94 0.24 7.92
CA VAL A 101 20.99 1.65 7.55
C VAL A 101 21.79 2.41 8.61
N LEU A 102 23.03 2.78 8.28
CA LEU A 102 23.90 3.54 9.19
C LEU A 102 23.37 4.97 9.37
N ARG A 103 23.38 5.45 10.62
CA ARG A 103 23.35 6.89 10.91
C ARG A 103 24.80 7.30 11.10
N VAL A 104 25.26 8.28 10.34
CA VAL A 104 26.50 8.98 10.68
C VAL A 104 26.07 10.04 11.68
N ASP A 105 26.43 9.85 12.94
CA ASP A 105 26.31 10.91 13.93
C ASP A 105 27.39 11.95 13.56
N ILE A 106 26.96 13.10 13.06
CA ILE A 106 27.80 14.28 12.79
C ILE A 106 27.56 15.28 13.92
#